data_AF-A0A1H3MB91-F1
#
_entry.id   AF-A0A1H3MB91-F1
#
_cell.length_a   1.000
_cell.length_b   1.000
_cell.length_c   1.000
_cell.angle_alpha   90.00
_cell.angle_beta   90.00
_cell.angle_gamma   90.00
#
_symmetry.space_group_name_H-M   'P 1'
#
loop_
_entity.id
_entity.type
_entity.pdbx_description
1 polymer ?
#
loop_
_entity_poly.entity_id
_entity_poly.type
_entity_poly.pdbx_seq_one_letter_code
_entity_poly.pdbx_strand_id
1 'polypeptide(L)'
;MEQLEVKYAPGMRIIVRGEEWMVKKVETNSLENQTLHVIGLSQLVKDYESMFLVDVEDDIEIVDPARLLRSLAGEEHENDIFIVGDSHQRIYRNKAVLSKCGINVRGRSSYLRINYKTTEEIRKFAFGL
;
A
#
# COMPACT_ATOMS: atom_id res chain seq x y z
N MET A 1 5.30 -8.70 25.12
CA MET A 1 4.82 -8.87 23.73
C MET A 1 5.54 -7.82 22.92
N GLU A 2 6.44 -8.22 22.02
CA GLU A 2 7.08 -7.27 21.10
C GLU A 2 6.00 -6.62 20.24
N GLN A 3 5.76 -5.32 20.45
CA GLN A 3 5.06 -4.52 19.45
C GLN A 3 5.89 -4.62 18.17
N LEU A 4 5.33 -5.31 17.17
CA LEU A 4 5.87 -5.30 15.82
C LEU A 4 6.06 -3.85 15.41
N GLU A 5 7.31 -3.46 15.14
CA GLU A 5 7.66 -2.12 14.69
C GLU A 5 6.96 -1.86 13.35
N VAL A 6 5.81 -1.19 13.40
CA VAL A 6 5.01 -0.91 12.22
C VAL A 6 5.67 0.23 11.46
N LYS A 7 6.26 -0.09 10.30
CA LYS A 7 6.93 0.89 9.46
C LYS A 7 5.96 1.56 8.50
N TYR A 8 5.60 2.81 8.78
CA TYR A 8 4.75 3.62 7.91
C TYR A 8 5.51 4.12 6.67
N ALA A 9 4.78 4.36 5.58
CA ALA A 9 5.32 4.92 4.33
C ALA A 9 4.33 5.90 3.67
N PRO A 10 4.83 6.86 2.85
CA PRO A 10 3.98 7.68 2.00
C PRO A 10 3.03 6.84 1.13
N GLY A 11 1.79 7.30 0.98
CA GLY A 11 0.70 6.64 0.26
C GLY A 11 -0.09 5.64 1.10
N MET A 12 0.35 5.28 2.31
CA MET A 12 -0.47 4.47 3.21
C MET A 12 -1.71 5.25 3.66
N ARG A 13 -2.84 4.56 3.78
CA ARG A 13 -4.05 5.09 4.41
C ARG A 13 -4.12 4.60 5.85
N ILE A 14 -4.45 5.49 6.76
CA ILE A 14 -4.57 5.21 8.19
C ILE A 14 -5.89 5.79 8.72
N ILE A 15 -6.41 5.20 9.78
CA ILE A 15 -7.50 5.77 10.56
C ILE A 15 -6.90 6.27 11.87
N VAL A 16 -7.13 7.54 12.18
CA VAL A 16 -6.73 8.16 13.44
C VAL A 16 -7.93 8.94 13.94
N ARG A 17 -8.36 8.63 15.18
CA ARG A 17 -9.55 9.22 15.83
C ARG A 17 -10.83 9.05 15.01
N GLY A 18 -10.99 7.88 14.36
CA GLY A 18 -12.17 7.55 13.55
C GLY A 18 -12.21 8.20 12.16
N GLU A 19 -11.23 9.03 11.82
CA GLU A 19 -11.16 9.70 10.52
C GLU A 19 -10.09 9.08 9.63
N GLU A 20 -10.33 9.03 8.32
CA GLU A 20 -9.40 8.45 7.35
C GLU A 20 -8.42 9.50 6.83
N TRP A 21 -7.14 9.15 6.85
CA TRP A 21 -6.03 10.01 6.44
C TRP A 21 -5.10 9.29 5.47
N MET A 22 -4.50 10.01 4.54
CA MET A 22 -3.42 9.52 3.67
C MET A 22 -2.08 10.08 4.13
N VAL A 23 -1.10 9.21 4.35
CA VAL A 23 0.28 9.59 4.67
C VAL A 23 0.94 10.21 3.43
N LYS A 24 1.33 11.48 3.52
CA LYS A 24 2.09 12.18 2.48
C LYS A 24 3.59 12.04 2.65
N LYS A 25 4.06 12.08 3.89
CA LYS A 25 5.49 12.02 4.24
C LYS A 25 5.66 11.36 5.59
N VAL A 26 6.78 10.68 5.76
CA VAL A 26 7.19 10.10 7.04
C VAL A 26 8.56 10.68 7.39
N GLU A 27 8.66 11.24 8.58
CA GLU A 27 9.90 11.77 9.16
C GLU A 27 10.23 11.04 10.45
N THR A 28 11.48 11.13 10.88
CA THR A 28 11.92 10.62 12.18
C THR A 28 12.08 11.81 13.12
N ASN A 29 11.44 11.76 14.29
CA ASN A 29 11.55 12.81 15.29
C ASN A 29 12.85 12.68 16.10
N SER A 30 13.11 13.62 17.02
CA SER A 30 14.31 13.61 17.87
C SER A 30 14.39 12.42 18.84
N LEU A 31 13.30 11.68 19.02
CA LEU A 31 13.20 10.48 19.87
C LEU A 31 13.29 9.19 19.05
N GLU A 32 13.72 9.27 17.79
CA GLU A 32 13.83 8.14 16.85
C GLU A 32 12.49 7.49 16.44
N ASN A 33 11.35 8.08 16.82
CA ASN A 33 10.02 7.61 16.43
C ASN A 33 9.55 8.26 15.11
N GLN A 34 8.54 7.65 14.47
CA GLN A 34 8.00 8.15 13.20
C GLN A 34 6.98 9.27 13.42
N THR A 35 7.10 10.36 12.66
CA THR A 35 6.09 11.42 12.51
C THR A 35 5.45 11.29 11.14
N LEU A 36 4.12 11.17 11.10
CA LEU A 36 3.34 11.02 9.88
C LEU A 36 2.75 12.38 9.49
N HIS A 37 3.17 12.90 8.35
CA HIS A 37 2.49 14.04 7.72
C HIS A 37 1.37 13.49 6.86
N VAL A 38 0.15 13.95 7.10
CA VAL A 38 -1.05 13.36 6.51
C VAL A 38 -1.97 14.40 5.89
N ILE A 39 -2.84 13.94 4.99
CA ILE A 39 -3.97 14.71 4.45
C ILE A 39 -5.27 13.92 4.69
N GLY A 40 -6.31 14.60 5.17
CA GLY A 40 -7.57 13.96 5.49
C GLY A 40 -8.40 13.64 4.24
N LEU A 41 -9.08 12.49 4.29
CA LEU A 41 -9.84 11.93 3.17
C LEU A 41 -11.34 11.83 3.50
N SER A 42 -11.67 11.50 4.75
CA SER A 42 -13.04 11.50 5.25
C SER A 42 -13.67 12.88 5.14
N GLN A 43 -15.00 12.96 5.01
CA GLN A 43 -15.73 14.20 4.77
C GLN A 43 -15.45 15.28 5.83
N LEU A 44 -15.25 14.89 7.09
CA LEU A 44 -15.02 15.83 8.21
C LEU A 44 -13.62 16.48 8.15
N VAL A 45 -12.62 15.73 7.68
CA VAL A 45 -11.21 16.15 7.65
C VAL A 45 -10.69 16.36 6.23
N LYS A 46 -11.59 16.37 5.24
CA LYS A 46 -11.23 16.36 3.82
C LYS A 46 -10.30 17.52 3.49
N ASP A 47 -9.19 17.21 2.83
CA ASP A 47 -8.15 18.16 2.40
C ASP A 47 -7.44 18.90 3.55
N TYR A 48 -7.68 18.50 4.82
CA TYR A 48 -6.98 19.04 5.98
C TYR A 48 -5.62 18.38 6.15
N GLU A 49 -4.56 19.17 6.31
CA GLU A 49 -3.22 18.66 6.59
C GLU A 49 -2.98 18.60 8.10
N SER A 50 -2.40 17.48 8.56
CA SER A 50 -2.08 17.27 9.97
C SER A 50 -0.78 16.47 10.13
N MET A 51 -0.25 16.44 11.34
CA MET A 51 0.90 15.62 11.73
C MET A 51 0.53 14.74 12.92
N PHE A 52 0.82 13.44 12.82
CA PHE A 52 0.61 12.48 13.89
C PHE A 52 1.95 11.90 14.34
N LEU A 53 2.17 11.91 15.65
CA LEU A 53 3.35 11.35 16.31
C LEU A 53 3.01 9.91 16.73
N VAL A 54 3.70 8.92 16.13
CA VAL A 54 3.40 7.49 16.36
C VAL A 54 3.61 7.07 17.82
N ASP A 55 4.46 7.80 18.55
CA ASP A 55 4.75 7.60 19.96
C ASP A 55 3.74 8.24 20.92
N VAL A 56 2.85 9.10 20.41
CA VAL A 56 1.83 9.79 21.21
C VAL A 56 0.42 9.31 20.88
N GLU A 57 0.17 8.93 19.63
CA GLU A 57 -1.13 8.39 19.23
C GLU A 57 -1.23 6.91 19.65
N ASP A 58 -2.13 6.63 20.58
CA ASP A 58 -2.35 5.28 21.12
C ASP A 58 -3.00 4.32 20.10
N ASP A 59 -3.71 4.86 19.09
CA ASP A 59 -4.51 4.07 18.15
C ASP A 59 -4.41 4.62 16.72
N ILE A 60 -3.41 4.10 15.99
CA ILE A 60 -3.27 4.31 14.55
C ILE A 60 -3.61 3.00 13.85
N GLU A 61 -4.78 2.93 13.23
CA GLU A 61 -5.17 1.76 12.44
C GLU A 61 -4.68 1.90 11.00
N ILE A 62 -4.05 0.86 10.46
CA ILE A 62 -3.68 0.83 9.04
C ILE A 62 -4.87 0.33 8.23
N VAL A 63 -5.33 1.12 7.26
CA VAL A 63 -6.30 0.67 6.27
C VAL A 63 -5.58 -0.23 5.28
N ASP A 64 -5.86 -1.54 5.32
CA ASP A 64 -5.31 -2.49 4.34
C ASP A 64 -5.90 -2.18 2.94
N PRO A 65 -5.10 -1.67 1.99
CA PRO A 65 -5.60 -1.27 0.68
C PRO A 65 -6.19 -2.44 -0.10
N ALA A 66 -5.73 -3.67 0.13
CA ALA A 66 -6.27 -4.81 -0.59
C ALA A 66 -7.61 -5.29 0.00
N ARG A 67 -7.87 -5.03 1.28
CA ARG A 67 -9.20 -5.23 1.88
C ARG A 67 -10.19 -4.18 1.39
N LEU A 68 -9.73 -2.95 1.14
CA LEU A 68 -10.52 -1.92 0.47
C LEU A 68 -10.90 -2.35 -0.95
N LEU A 69 -9.94 -2.84 -1.76
CA LEU A 69 -10.22 -3.33 -3.12
C LEU A 69 -11.27 -4.43 -3.14
N ARG A 70 -11.16 -5.42 -2.23
CA ARG A 70 -12.17 -6.47 -2.09
C ARG A 70 -13.54 -5.92 -1.69
N SER A 71 -13.58 -4.96 -0.76
CA SER A 71 -14.82 -4.34 -0.29
C SER A 71 -15.52 -3.52 -1.39
N LEU A 72 -14.75 -2.82 -2.24
CA LEU A 72 -15.26 -2.07 -3.38
C LEU A 72 -15.82 -2.98 -4.48
N ALA A 73 -15.19 -4.13 -4.71
CA ALA A 73 -15.66 -5.11 -5.68
C ALA A 73 -16.91 -5.87 -5.20
N GLY A 74 -17.29 -5.79 -3.93
CA GLY A 74 -18.44 -6.50 -3.38
C GLY A 74 -18.19 -7.99 -3.15
N GLU A 75 -19.28 -8.77 -3.06
CA GLU A 75 -19.24 -10.23 -2.88
C GLU A 75 -18.48 -10.91 -4.04
N GLU A 76 -17.90 -12.09 -3.78
CA GLU A 76 -17.12 -12.82 -4.78
C GLU A 76 -18.02 -13.31 -5.92
N HIS A 77 -17.70 -12.91 -7.15
CA HIS A 77 -18.43 -13.31 -8.36
C HIS A 77 -17.49 -13.43 -9.55
N GLU A 78 -17.99 -13.98 -10.66
CA GLU A 78 -17.15 -14.20 -11.85
C GLU A 78 -16.66 -12.87 -12.44
N ASN A 79 -15.39 -12.83 -12.84
CA ASN A 79 -14.73 -11.67 -13.47
C ASN A 79 -14.81 -10.37 -12.62
N ASP A 80 -14.71 -10.48 -11.30
CA ASP A 80 -14.83 -9.35 -10.36
C ASP A 80 -13.58 -8.47 -10.24
N ILE A 81 -12.39 -9.06 -10.23
CA ILE A 81 -11.12 -8.37 -10.00
C ILE A 81 -10.08 -8.84 -11.02
N PHE A 82 -9.42 -7.88 -11.68
CA PHE A 82 -8.26 -8.11 -12.53
C PHE A 82 -7.06 -7.34 -12.01
N ILE A 83 -6.01 -8.06 -11.59
CA ILE A 83 -4.78 -7.47 -11.05
C ILE A 83 -3.62 -7.72 -12.01
N VAL A 84 -2.86 -6.66 -12.29
CA VAL A 84 -1.60 -6.71 -13.03
C VAL A 84 -0.49 -6.18 -12.13
N GLY A 85 0.69 -6.80 -12.20
CA GLY A 85 1.85 -6.34 -11.46
C GLY A 85 3.13 -7.01 -11.93
N ASP A 86 4.26 -6.42 -11.56
CA ASP A 86 5.59 -6.97 -11.79
C ASP A 86 6.34 -7.04 -10.46
N SER A 87 6.67 -8.25 -10.01
CA SER A 87 7.40 -8.47 -8.77
C SER A 87 8.81 -7.89 -8.79
N HIS A 88 9.43 -7.76 -9.95
CA HIS A 88 10.75 -7.13 -10.10
C HIS A 88 10.70 -5.60 -9.98
N GLN A 89 9.53 -4.99 -10.17
CA GLN A 89 9.32 -3.54 -10.01
C GLN A 89 8.90 -3.16 -8.59
N ARG A 90 9.11 -4.04 -7.61
CA ARG A 90 8.79 -3.75 -6.22
C ARG A 90 9.79 -2.76 -5.63
N ILE A 91 9.35 -1.52 -5.44
CA ILE A 91 10.14 -0.44 -4.83
C ILE A 91 9.78 -0.14 -3.37
N TYR A 92 8.65 -0.68 -2.87
CA TYR A 92 8.20 -0.50 -1.49
C TYR A 92 8.34 -1.82 -0.69
N ARG A 93 8.77 -1.72 0.58
CA ARG A 93 9.02 -2.89 1.45
C ARG A 93 7.74 -3.63 1.87
N ASN A 94 6.59 -2.97 1.89
CA ASN A 94 5.34 -3.57 2.35
C ASN A 94 4.90 -4.71 1.40
N LYS A 95 4.59 -5.88 1.96
CA LYS A 95 4.13 -7.05 1.21
C LYS A 95 2.62 -7.21 1.40
N ALA A 96 1.84 -6.77 0.41
CA ALA A 96 0.44 -7.15 0.33
C ALA A 96 0.33 -8.62 -0.08
N VAL A 97 -0.28 -9.45 0.77
CA VAL A 97 -0.59 -10.84 0.46
C VAL A 97 -2.05 -10.90 0.07
N LEU A 98 -2.34 -10.97 -1.24
CA LEU A 98 -3.70 -10.86 -1.79
C LEU A 98 -4.72 -11.80 -1.12
N SER A 99 -4.32 -13.03 -0.78
CA SER A 99 -5.19 -13.98 -0.09
C SER A 99 -5.60 -13.52 1.32
N LYS A 100 -4.73 -12.83 2.06
CA LYS A 100 -5.06 -12.25 3.37
C LYS A 100 -6.08 -11.11 3.27
N CYS A 101 -6.19 -10.54 2.08
CA CYS A 101 -7.05 -9.41 1.78
C CYS A 101 -8.39 -9.86 1.16
N GLY A 102 -8.67 -11.17 1.15
CA GLY A 102 -9.89 -11.73 0.56
C GLY A 102 -9.86 -11.79 -0.98
N ILE A 103 -8.70 -11.60 -1.61
CA ILE A 103 -8.54 -11.68 -3.06
C ILE A 103 -7.94 -13.05 -3.40
N ASN A 104 -8.81 -13.97 -3.82
CA ASN A 104 -8.44 -15.33 -4.20
C ASN A 104 -7.91 -15.37 -5.63
N VAL A 105 -6.59 -15.36 -5.81
CA VAL A 105 -5.97 -15.59 -7.12
C VAL A 105 -5.96 -17.09 -7.42
N ARG A 106 -7.06 -17.62 -7.94
CA ARG A 106 -7.21 -19.04 -8.32
C ARG A 106 -7.56 -19.15 -9.81
N GLY A 107 -6.82 -20.00 -10.53
CA GLY A 107 -7.16 -20.41 -11.89
C GLY A 107 -6.56 -19.56 -13.02
N ARG A 108 -6.81 -18.24 -13.07
CA ARG A 108 -6.47 -17.41 -14.23
C ARG A 108 -5.27 -16.49 -13.95
N SER A 109 -4.10 -16.89 -14.44
CA SER A 109 -2.90 -16.06 -14.46
C SER A 109 -2.25 -16.11 -15.84
N SER A 110 -1.67 -15.00 -16.29
CA SER A 110 -0.92 -14.95 -17.55
C SER A 110 0.32 -14.09 -17.39
N TYR A 111 1.44 -14.56 -17.93
CA TYR A 111 2.69 -13.82 -17.94
C TYR A 111 2.88 -13.19 -19.32
N LEU A 112 3.06 -11.86 -19.35
CA LEU A 112 3.43 -11.14 -20.56
C LEU A 112 4.94 -11.25 -20.75
N ARG A 113 5.36 -11.98 -21.79
CA ARG A 113 6.79 -12.32 -22.03
C ARG A 113 7.49 -11.38 -23.01
N ILE A 114 6.72 -10.67 -23.83
CA ILE A 114 7.25 -9.81 -24.88
C ILE A 114 7.25 -8.37 -24.39
N ASN A 115 8.43 -7.74 -24.42
CA ASN A 115 8.59 -6.31 -24.15
C ASN A 115 8.53 -5.56 -25.47
N TYR A 116 7.57 -4.65 -25.59
CA TYR A 116 7.36 -3.80 -26.78
C TYR A 116 7.89 -2.37 -26.60
N LYS A 117 8.46 -2.03 -25.45
CA LYS A 117 8.84 -0.68 -25.06
C LYS A 117 10.32 -0.36 -25.27
N THR A 118 11.19 -1.33 -25.02
CA THR A 118 12.65 -1.12 -25.00
C THR A 118 13.35 -1.92 -26.08
N THR A 119 14.55 -1.47 -26.48
CA THR A 119 15.39 -2.21 -27.43
C THR A 119 15.96 -3.49 -26.80
N GLU A 120 16.47 -4.37 -27.64
CA GLU A 120 17.04 -5.64 -27.19
C GLU A 120 18.35 -5.44 -26.40
N GLU A 121 19.11 -4.37 -26.65
CA GLU A 121 20.31 -4.02 -25.85
C GLU A 121 19.95 -3.70 -24.40
N ILE A 122 18.94 -2.85 -24.19
CA ILE A 122 18.47 -2.49 -22.83
C ILE A 122 17.93 -3.74 -22.12
N ARG A 123 17.16 -4.56 -22.85
CA ARG A 123 16.60 -5.81 -22.30
C ARG A 123 17.72 -6.75 -21.85
N LYS A 124 18.72 -7.02 -22.69
CA LYS A 124 19.86 -7.89 -22.33
C LYS A 124 20.62 -7.37 -21.11
N PHE A 125 20.90 -6.06 -21.10
CA PHE A 125 21.57 -5.42 -19.97
C PHE A 125 20.77 -5.56 -18.66
N ALA A 126 19.46 -5.30 -18.69
CA ALA A 126 18.60 -5.37 -17.51
C ALA A 126 18.43 -6.79 -16.95
N PHE A 127 18.42 -7.82 -17.81
CA PHE A 127 18.28 -9.22 -17.39
C PHE A 127 19.63 -9.93 -17.13
N GLY A 128 20.77 -9.28 -17.41
CA GLY A 128 22.10 -9.88 -17.23
C GLY A 128 22.35 -11.10 -18.13
N LEU A 129 21.75 -11.11 -19.32
CA LEU A 129 21.89 -12.17 -20.33
C LEU A 129 23.06 -11.93 -21.28
#